data_AF-A0A1X3IU10-F1
#
_entry.id   AF-A0A1X3IU10-F1
#
_cell.length_a   1.000
_cell.length_b   1.000
_cell.length_c   1.000
_cell.angle_alpha   90.00
_cell.angle_beta   90.00
_cell.angle_gamma   90.00
#
_symmetry.space_group_name_H-M   'P 1'
#
loop_
_entity.id
_entity.type
_entity.pdbx_description
1 polymer ?
#
loop_
_entity_poly.entity_id
_entity_poly.type
_entity_poly.pdbx_seq_one_letter_code
_entity_poly.pdbx_strand_id
1 'polypeptide(L)'
;MLTRRPKVLTFSLAHHTVVIAIAMDIATNFSGGGLQHKFNDNFSGFFRGYSYTANNDYDQGSMYGSATGNEEAQNYNQSWDTGLRYNSGIYSSQLIANYQRLKNYNYTNNLGRYAGDATLDDMEQRYIQWGNSIEVGHGAISGGIDWKQEKLTSSSITKSDDYERDTTGLYLTGQQQISNVTLEASGREDHDEQFGWHGTWQTAAGWEFIDGYQATLSYGTSFLSPSLGQQYGAARFASIYGPGIAANPNLKPEESKQWEIGIEGVTGTLDWRLSGYRYEIQNLIDYKSINNVNQYINVKSATIKGLEWTGNITTGPIEHRLTLQYVNPRDDETDKVLYRRAKQQVKYELTGQAYGFEWDVSYQYIGQRYDNAYDETSGSSHTVKLGGVSLWDLAVAYPVTSNLTVRGKIANLFDKDYETVYGYQTAGREYTLSGSYTF
;
A
#
# COMPACT_ATOMS: atom_id res chain seq x y z
N MET A 1 31.27 -19.19 7.16
CA MET A 1 29.92 -19.79 7.21
C MET A 1 28.93 -18.66 7.50
N LEU A 2 28.41 -18.01 6.46
CA LEU A 2 27.34 -17.03 6.59
C LEU A 2 26.02 -17.79 6.45
N THR A 3 25.31 -17.99 7.55
CA THR A 3 23.92 -18.45 7.54
C THR A 3 23.04 -17.32 7.04
N ARG A 4 22.46 -17.49 5.85
CA ARG A 4 21.44 -16.58 5.28
C ARG A 4 20.20 -16.61 6.18
N ARG A 5 19.62 -15.45 6.46
CA ARG A 5 18.43 -15.31 7.31
C ARG A 5 17.33 -14.55 6.55
N PRO A 6 16.06 -14.88 6.82
CA PRO A 6 14.98 -14.59 5.89
C PRO A 6 14.40 -13.17 6.06
N LYS A 7 13.81 -12.60 5.00
CA LYS A 7 13.20 -11.26 4.96
C LYS A 7 11.68 -11.36 4.94
N VAL A 8 11.00 -10.53 5.71
CA VAL A 8 9.53 -10.46 5.69
C VAL A 8 9.07 -9.48 4.63
N LEU A 9 8.27 -9.96 3.68
CA LEU A 9 7.58 -9.14 2.69
C LEU A 9 6.07 -9.20 2.97
N THR A 10 5.48 -8.04 3.21
CA THR A 10 4.03 -7.90 3.32
C THR A 10 3.47 -7.62 1.93
N PHE A 11 2.85 -8.62 1.29
CA PHE A 11 2.03 -8.37 0.11
C PHE A 11 0.66 -7.85 0.56
N SER A 12 0.37 -6.59 0.22
CA SER A 12 -0.96 -6.00 0.41
C SER A 12 -1.82 -6.33 -0.80
N LEU A 13 -2.50 -7.48 -0.78
CA LEU A 13 -3.81 -7.59 -1.41
C LEU A 13 -4.84 -7.40 -0.30
N ALA A 14 -5.80 -6.51 -0.55
CA ALA A 14 -6.90 -6.06 0.31
C ALA A 14 -7.10 -6.80 1.65
N HIS A 15 -7.12 -5.98 2.71
CA HIS A 15 -7.41 -6.30 4.12
C HIS A 15 -8.11 -7.64 4.40
N HIS A 16 -7.48 -8.43 5.28
CA HIS A 16 -7.93 -9.68 5.95
C HIS A 16 -7.42 -11.02 5.40
N THR A 17 -6.72 -11.05 4.27
CA THR A 17 -5.86 -12.22 3.92
C THR A 17 -4.46 -11.75 3.59
N VAL A 18 -3.63 -11.60 4.62
CA VAL A 18 -2.18 -11.51 4.38
C VAL A 18 -1.68 -12.95 4.28
N VAL A 19 -1.48 -13.44 3.05
CA VAL A 19 -0.52 -14.53 2.84
C VAL A 19 0.85 -13.89 3.08
N ILE A 20 1.41 -14.15 4.27
CA ILE A 20 2.76 -13.70 4.59
C ILE A 20 3.69 -14.79 4.11
N ALA A 21 4.42 -14.51 3.05
CA ALA A 21 5.55 -15.31 2.63
C ALA A 21 6.82 -14.65 3.19
N ILE A 22 7.68 -15.43 3.84
CA ILE A 22 9.00 -14.93 4.28
C ILE A 22 9.97 -15.12 3.11
N ALA A 23 10.22 -14.05 2.35
CA ALA A 23 11.18 -14.06 1.25
C ALA A 23 12.62 -14.22 1.77
N MET A 24 13.28 -15.35 1.56
CA MET A 24 14.66 -15.58 2.00
C MET A 24 15.70 -14.81 1.19
N ASP A 25 15.46 -14.67 -0.11
CA ASP A 25 16.28 -13.89 -1.03
C ASP A 25 15.33 -13.20 -2.05
N ILE A 26 15.62 -11.94 -2.37
CA ILE A 26 14.88 -11.17 -3.38
C ILE A 26 15.88 -10.75 -4.45
N ALA A 27 15.71 -11.31 -5.65
CA ALA A 27 16.43 -10.85 -6.83
C ALA A 27 15.49 -10.03 -7.70
N THR A 28 15.72 -8.72 -7.78
CA THR A 28 14.91 -7.81 -8.60
C THR A 28 15.73 -7.30 -9.77
N ASN A 29 15.26 -7.56 -10.98
CA ASN A 29 15.76 -6.92 -12.20
C ASN A 29 14.76 -5.84 -12.62
N PHE A 30 15.25 -4.63 -12.85
CA PHE A 30 14.43 -3.50 -13.30
C PHE A 30 14.96 -2.98 -14.64
N SER A 31 14.06 -2.70 -15.58
CA SER A 31 14.38 -1.96 -16.79
C SER A 31 13.25 -0.98 -17.11
N GLY A 32 13.59 0.18 -17.64
CA GLY A 32 12.59 1.17 -17.99
C GLY A 32 13.17 2.33 -18.77
N GLY A 33 12.28 3.10 -19.38
CA GLY A 33 12.63 4.27 -20.16
C GLY A 33 11.39 5.08 -20.50
N GLY A 34 11.62 6.32 -20.92
CA GLY A 34 10.54 7.20 -21.34
C GLY A 34 11.04 8.29 -22.28
N LEU A 35 10.11 8.78 -23.09
CA LEU A 35 10.29 9.90 -23.98
C LEU A 35 9.19 10.92 -23.67
N GLN A 36 9.57 12.19 -23.58
CA GLN A 36 8.64 13.30 -23.57
C GLN A 36 8.96 14.22 -24.75
N HIS A 37 7.93 14.68 -25.44
CA HIS A 37 8.04 15.57 -26.57
C HIS A 37 7.12 16.77 -26.40
N LYS A 38 7.65 17.98 -26.59
CA LYS A 38 6.87 19.22 -26.66
C LYS A 38 6.63 19.55 -28.13
N PHE A 39 5.38 19.49 -28.57
CA PHE A 39 5.01 19.79 -29.97
C PHE A 39 4.95 21.29 -30.23
N ASN A 40 4.53 22.06 -29.22
CA ASN A 40 4.57 23.52 -29.16
C ASN A 40 4.53 23.98 -27.69
N ASP A 41 4.37 25.29 -27.47
CA ASP A 41 4.36 25.89 -26.11
C ASP A 41 3.23 25.36 -25.22
N ASN A 42 2.10 24.98 -25.84
CA ASN A 42 0.89 24.59 -25.14
C ASN A 42 0.65 23.07 -25.12
N PHE A 43 1.30 22.30 -26.00
CA PHE A 43 0.98 20.89 -26.23
C PHE A 43 2.22 19.99 -26.11
N SER A 44 2.12 18.95 -25.28
CA SER A 44 3.17 17.95 -25.11
C SER A 44 2.59 16.55 -25.01
N GLY A 45 3.41 15.56 -25.37
CA GLY A 45 3.10 14.15 -25.21
C GLY A 45 4.21 13.42 -24.49
N PHE A 46 3.88 12.31 -23.85
CA PHE A 46 4.87 11.42 -23.27
C PHE A 46 4.50 9.97 -23.52
N PHE A 47 5.54 9.13 -23.56
CA PHE A 47 5.43 7.69 -23.50
C PHE A 47 6.49 7.19 -22.51
N ARG A 48 6.12 6.30 -21.60
CA ARG A 48 7.07 5.65 -20.70
C ARG A 48 6.68 4.21 -20.50
N GLY A 49 7.67 3.36 -20.30
CA GLY A 49 7.47 1.96 -19.99
C GLY A 49 8.51 1.49 -19.01
N TYR A 50 8.11 0.60 -18.12
CA TYR A 50 9.04 -0.10 -17.25
C TYR A 50 8.58 -1.53 -17.06
N SER A 51 9.54 -2.38 -16.73
CA SER A 51 9.32 -3.76 -16.36
C SER A 51 10.24 -4.14 -15.22
N TYR A 52 9.75 -5.03 -14.37
CA TYR A 52 10.62 -5.70 -13.43
C TYR A 52 10.24 -7.16 -13.27
N THR A 53 11.23 -7.93 -12.85
CA THR A 53 11.06 -9.30 -12.40
C THR A 53 11.58 -9.39 -10.98
N ALA A 54 10.80 -9.99 -10.09
CA ALA A 54 11.19 -10.23 -8.71
C ALA A 54 10.92 -11.69 -8.35
N ASN A 55 11.95 -12.38 -7.88
CA ASN A 55 11.85 -13.75 -7.36
C ASN A 55 11.93 -13.71 -5.84
N ASN A 56 11.04 -14.44 -5.19
CA ASN A 56 10.99 -14.56 -3.74
C ASN A 56 10.88 -16.04 -3.36
N ASP A 57 11.82 -16.54 -2.57
CA ASP A 57 11.75 -17.90 -2.00
C ASP A 57 11.19 -17.84 -0.60
N TYR A 58 10.27 -18.72 -0.21
CA TYR A 58 9.76 -18.77 1.16
C TYR A 58 9.68 -20.19 1.72
N ASP A 59 10.13 -20.33 2.97
CA ASP A 59 10.04 -21.58 3.73
C ASP A 59 8.59 -21.77 4.20
N GLN A 60 8.00 -22.89 3.81
CA GLN A 60 6.74 -23.36 4.39
C GLN A 60 7.04 -24.23 5.61
N GLY A 61 6.69 -23.73 6.80
CA GLY A 61 6.68 -24.52 8.04
C GLY A 61 5.39 -25.33 8.26
N SER A 62 4.49 -25.42 7.26
CA SER A 62 3.13 -25.94 7.39
C SER A 62 2.94 -27.36 6.85
N MET A 63 1.87 -28.04 7.27
CA MET A 63 1.46 -29.38 6.81
C MET A 63 1.08 -29.43 5.30
N TYR A 64 1.00 -28.27 4.64
CA TYR A 64 0.66 -28.12 3.22
C TYR A 64 1.87 -27.79 2.35
N GLY A 65 3.06 -27.61 2.95
CA GLY A 65 4.30 -27.47 2.22
C GLY A 65 4.74 -28.79 1.59
N SER A 66 5.42 -28.71 0.45
CA SER A 66 6.02 -29.90 -0.14
C SER A 66 7.17 -30.40 0.75
N ALA A 67 7.15 -31.68 1.13
CA ALA A 67 8.30 -32.34 1.74
C ALA A 67 9.56 -32.36 0.84
N THR A 68 9.42 -31.93 -0.41
CA THR A 68 10.45 -31.99 -1.45
C THR A 68 11.11 -30.66 -1.77
N GLY A 69 10.75 -29.53 -1.15
CA GLY A 69 11.44 -28.24 -1.35
C GLY A 69 10.66 -27.00 -0.91
N ASN A 70 11.31 -25.84 -0.97
CA ASN A 70 10.73 -24.54 -0.62
C ASN A 70 9.78 -24.03 -1.71
N GLU A 71 8.85 -23.13 -1.37
CA GLU A 71 8.01 -22.46 -2.36
C GLU A 71 8.75 -21.23 -2.93
N GLU A 72 8.59 -21.00 -4.23
CA GLU A 72 9.12 -19.84 -4.94
C GLU A 72 7.97 -19.08 -5.62
N ALA A 73 7.97 -17.76 -5.45
CA ALA A 73 7.10 -16.82 -6.13
C ALA A 73 7.90 -16.00 -7.14
N GLN A 74 7.58 -16.10 -8.43
CA GLN A 74 8.16 -15.27 -9.49
C GLN A 74 7.14 -14.28 -10.03
N ASN A 75 7.44 -13.00 -9.81
CA ASN A 75 6.61 -11.87 -10.22
C ASN A 75 7.21 -11.19 -11.43
N TYR A 76 6.39 -10.98 -12.45
CA TYR A 76 6.73 -10.21 -13.64
C TYR A 76 5.74 -9.07 -13.76
N ASN A 77 6.22 -7.84 -13.83
CA ASN A 77 5.38 -6.68 -14.03
C ASN A 77 5.86 -5.90 -15.24
N GLN A 78 4.93 -5.47 -16.08
CA GLN A 78 5.15 -4.60 -17.22
C GLN A 78 4.09 -3.50 -17.19
N SER A 79 4.51 -2.26 -17.33
CA SER A 79 3.60 -1.11 -17.36
C SER A 79 4.03 -0.15 -18.45
N TRP A 80 3.05 0.33 -19.21
CA TRP A 80 3.23 1.29 -20.28
C TRP A 80 2.22 2.41 -20.11
N ASP A 81 2.74 3.63 -20.00
CA ASP A 81 1.93 4.84 -19.93
C ASP A 81 2.16 5.69 -21.17
N THR A 82 1.09 6.28 -21.68
CA THR A 82 1.14 7.33 -22.69
C THR A 82 0.18 8.44 -22.32
N GLY A 83 0.46 9.65 -22.79
CA GLY A 83 -0.49 10.72 -22.61
C GLY A 83 -0.19 11.98 -23.40
N LEU A 84 -1.22 12.80 -23.54
CA LEU A 84 -1.20 14.10 -24.17
C LEU A 84 -1.61 15.14 -23.13
N ARG A 85 -0.90 16.27 -23.11
CA ARG A 85 -1.12 17.39 -22.20
C ARG A 85 -1.26 18.66 -23.00
N TYR A 86 -2.33 19.39 -22.74
CA TYR A 86 -2.59 20.72 -23.27
C TYR A 86 -2.68 21.71 -22.11
N ASN A 87 -1.96 22.82 -22.20
CA ASN A 87 -2.02 23.93 -21.24
C ASN A 87 -2.08 25.24 -22.01
N SER A 88 -3.05 26.09 -21.72
CA SER A 88 -3.19 27.41 -22.34
C SER A 88 -3.83 28.40 -21.36
N GLY A 89 -3.01 29.31 -20.83
CA GLY A 89 -3.45 30.26 -19.81
C GLY A 89 -3.97 29.52 -18.58
N ILE A 90 -5.20 29.83 -18.18
CA ILE A 90 -5.88 29.26 -17.00
C ILE A 90 -6.44 27.84 -17.21
N TYR A 91 -6.37 27.29 -18.43
CA TYR A 91 -6.97 26.00 -18.75
C TYR A 91 -5.91 24.93 -19.04
N SER A 92 -6.10 23.76 -18.47
CA SER A 92 -5.31 22.55 -18.74
C SER A 92 -6.20 21.36 -19.04
N SER A 93 -5.73 20.49 -19.92
CA SER A 93 -6.39 19.23 -20.28
C SER A 93 -5.35 18.13 -20.42
N GLN A 94 -5.68 16.94 -19.94
CA GLN A 94 -4.79 15.80 -20.00
C GLN A 94 -5.57 14.53 -20.35
N LEU A 95 -5.07 13.82 -21.36
CA LEU A 95 -5.50 12.47 -21.70
C LEU A 95 -4.36 11.52 -21.36
N ILE A 96 -4.61 10.50 -20.54
CA ILE A 96 -3.66 9.45 -20.20
C ILE A 96 -4.27 8.11 -20.59
N ALA A 97 -3.45 7.22 -21.10
CA ALA A 97 -3.76 5.80 -21.20
C ALA A 97 -2.63 4.99 -20.57
N ASN A 98 -3.00 3.96 -19.82
CA ASN A 98 -2.09 3.00 -19.22
C ASN A 98 -2.52 1.57 -19.59
N TYR A 99 -1.52 0.74 -19.87
CA TYR A 99 -1.67 -0.71 -19.90
C TYR A 99 -0.67 -1.30 -18.91
N GLN A 100 -1.13 -2.24 -18.10
CA GLN A 100 -0.29 -2.97 -17.17
C GLN A 100 -0.58 -4.45 -17.28
N ARG A 101 0.46 -5.27 -17.15
CA ARG A 101 0.34 -6.72 -17.02
C ARG A 101 1.21 -7.22 -15.90
N LEU A 102 0.61 -7.97 -15.00
CA LEU A 102 1.26 -8.61 -13.86
C LEU A 102 1.10 -10.13 -14.00
N LYS A 103 2.20 -10.86 -13.92
CA LYS A 103 2.18 -12.32 -13.76
C LYS A 103 2.80 -12.69 -12.44
N ASN A 104 2.11 -13.51 -11.66
CA ASN A 104 2.64 -14.12 -10.46
C ASN A 104 2.58 -15.63 -10.59
N TYR A 105 3.74 -16.27 -10.62
CA TYR A 105 3.87 -17.73 -10.54
C TYR A 105 4.18 -18.13 -9.11
N ASN A 106 3.45 -19.09 -8.55
CA ASN A 106 3.84 -19.78 -7.31
C ASN A 106 4.06 -21.26 -7.59
N TYR A 107 5.18 -21.81 -7.15
CA TYR A 107 5.53 -23.23 -7.37
C TYR A 107 6.54 -23.73 -6.35
N THR A 108 6.65 -25.06 -6.19
CA THR A 108 7.72 -25.67 -5.40
C THR A 108 9.05 -25.59 -6.17
N ASN A 109 10.07 -24.95 -5.61
CA ASN A 109 11.36 -24.67 -6.28
C ASN A 109 11.96 -25.93 -6.95
N ASN A 110 12.04 -27.04 -6.20
CA ASN A 110 12.61 -28.29 -6.71
C ASN A 110 11.79 -28.96 -7.82
N LEU A 111 10.51 -28.60 -8.00
CA LEU A 111 9.66 -29.10 -9.08
C LEU A 111 9.60 -28.11 -10.27
N GLY A 112 9.80 -26.82 -10.00
CA GLY A 112 9.85 -25.74 -10.97
C GLY A 112 8.47 -25.25 -11.45
N ARG A 113 8.46 -24.12 -12.16
CA ARG A 113 7.25 -23.39 -12.58
C ARG A 113 6.30 -24.11 -13.56
N TYR A 114 6.67 -25.29 -14.02
CA TYR A 114 5.88 -26.13 -14.91
C TYR A 114 5.37 -27.41 -14.23
N ALA A 115 5.57 -27.51 -12.91
CA ALA A 115 5.08 -28.61 -12.11
C ALA A 115 3.55 -28.59 -11.96
N GLY A 116 2.98 -29.73 -11.59
CA GLY A 116 1.53 -29.89 -11.51
C GLY A 116 0.87 -29.08 -10.39
N ASP A 117 1.63 -28.69 -9.37
CA ASP A 117 1.24 -27.85 -8.24
C ASP A 117 1.48 -26.35 -8.51
N ALA A 118 2.09 -25.99 -9.64
CA ALA A 118 2.34 -24.59 -9.98
C ALA A 118 1.02 -23.85 -10.26
N THR A 119 0.95 -22.60 -9.82
CA THR A 119 -0.17 -21.69 -10.07
C THR A 119 0.32 -20.42 -10.75
N LEU A 120 -0.55 -19.83 -11.58
CA LEU A 120 -0.31 -18.56 -12.27
C LEU A 120 -1.51 -17.65 -12.09
N ASP A 121 -1.27 -16.44 -11.60
CA ASP A 121 -2.19 -15.30 -11.75
C ASP A 121 -1.65 -14.38 -12.84
N ASP A 122 -2.37 -14.24 -13.95
CA ASP A 122 -2.07 -13.34 -15.06
C ASP A 122 -3.12 -12.23 -15.11
N MET A 123 -2.74 -11.05 -14.60
CA MET A 123 -3.61 -9.88 -14.53
C MET A 123 -3.24 -8.88 -15.61
N GLU A 124 -4.22 -8.47 -16.39
CA GLU A 124 -4.12 -7.35 -17.33
C GLU A 124 -5.01 -6.21 -16.85
N GLN A 125 -4.48 -4.99 -16.86
CA GLN A 125 -5.22 -3.79 -16.55
C GLN A 125 -5.08 -2.78 -17.68
N ARG A 126 -6.20 -2.20 -18.10
CA ARG A 126 -6.25 -1.09 -19.05
C ARG A 126 -6.91 0.10 -18.35
N TYR A 127 -6.36 1.28 -18.55
CA TYR A 127 -6.88 2.49 -17.94
C TYR A 127 -6.81 3.64 -18.93
N ILE A 128 -7.87 4.43 -19.04
CA ILE A 128 -7.91 5.67 -19.81
C ILE A 128 -8.55 6.74 -18.94
N GLN A 129 -7.93 7.92 -18.88
CA GLN A 129 -8.47 9.07 -18.17
C GLN A 129 -8.36 10.32 -19.04
N TRP A 130 -9.45 11.07 -19.09
CA TRP A 130 -9.46 12.42 -19.63
C TRP A 130 -9.91 13.40 -18.55
N GLY A 131 -8.98 14.27 -18.15
CA GLY A 131 -9.17 15.28 -17.13
C GLY A 131 -9.00 16.69 -17.67
N ASN A 132 -9.75 17.63 -17.10
CA ASN A 132 -9.71 19.05 -17.43
C ASN A 132 -9.64 19.85 -16.14
N SER A 133 -8.89 20.95 -16.13
CA SER A 133 -8.80 21.87 -15.00
C SER A 133 -8.79 23.31 -15.48
N ILE A 134 -9.51 24.16 -14.78
CA ILE A 134 -9.55 25.60 -15.00
C ILE A 134 -9.24 26.34 -13.70
N GLU A 135 -8.28 27.26 -13.74
CA GLU A 135 -7.98 28.17 -12.65
C GLU A 135 -9.07 29.24 -12.55
N VAL A 136 -9.60 29.45 -11.33
CA VAL A 136 -10.70 30.37 -11.05
C VAL A 136 -10.39 31.19 -9.80
N GLY A 137 -9.81 32.38 -9.98
CA GLY A 137 -9.40 33.22 -8.85
C GLY A 137 -8.19 32.63 -8.13
N HIS A 138 -8.31 32.33 -6.83
CA HIS A 138 -7.24 31.73 -6.02
C HIS A 138 -7.47 30.23 -5.80
N GLY A 139 -7.73 29.52 -6.89
CA GLY A 139 -8.10 28.12 -6.84
C GLY A 139 -8.43 27.56 -8.21
N ALA A 140 -9.03 26.39 -8.26
CA ALA A 140 -9.30 25.68 -9.50
C ALA A 140 -10.54 24.80 -9.41
N ILE A 141 -11.20 24.61 -10.55
CA ILE A 141 -12.23 23.60 -10.76
C ILE A 141 -11.68 22.59 -11.75
N SER A 142 -11.74 21.30 -11.40
CA SER A 142 -11.28 20.22 -12.28
C SER A 142 -12.34 19.15 -12.37
N GLY A 143 -12.42 18.48 -13.51
CA GLY A 143 -13.33 17.37 -13.71
C GLY A 143 -12.90 16.48 -14.85
N GLY A 144 -13.41 15.27 -14.89
CA GLY A 144 -13.01 14.30 -15.88
C GLY A 144 -13.81 13.01 -15.86
N ILE A 145 -13.42 12.14 -16.78
CA ILE A 145 -13.92 10.78 -16.91
C ILE A 145 -12.73 9.83 -16.97
N ASP A 146 -12.89 8.66 -16.38
CA ASP A 146 -11.96 7.56 -16.56
C ASP A 146 -12.68 6.23 -16.71
N TRP A 147 -11.97 5.30 -17.33
CA TRP A 147 -12.40 3.93 -17.53
C TRP A 147 -11.25 3.00 -17.21
N LYS A 148 -11.56 1.93 -16.46
CA LYS A 148 -10.64 0.88 -16.08
C LYS A 148 -11.23 -0.48 -16.45
N GLN A 149 -10.44 -1.32 -17.09
CA GLN A 149 -10.73 -2.75 -17.25
C GLN A 149 -9.68 -3.55 -16.49
N GLU A 150 -10.15 -4.49 -15.67
CA GLU A 150 -9.32 -5.46 -14.96
C GLU A 150 -9.68 -6.85 -15.48
N LYS A 151 -8.69 -7.58 -16.01
CA LYS A 151 -8.82 -8.97 -16.41
C LYS A 151 -7.85 -9.82 -15.62
N LEU A 152 -8.32 -10.91 -15.03
CA LEU A 152 -7.51 -11.85 -14.27
C LEU A 152 -7.76 -13.27 -14.79
N THR A 153 -6.70 -13.92 -15.24
CA THR A 153 -6.69 -15.37 -15.47
C THR A 153 -5.93 -16.01 -14.31
N SER A 154 -6.64 -16.73 -13.44
CA SER A 154 -6.04 -17.52 -12.37
C SER A 154 -6.05 -19.00 -12.76
N SER A 155 -4.89 -19.63 -12.79
CA SER A 155 -4.75 -20.99 -13.32
C SER A 155 -3.82 -21.88 -12.51
N SER A 156 -4.06 -23.18 -12.60
CA SER A 156 -3.14 -24.28 -12.28
C SER A 156 -2.97 -25.15 -13.52
N ILE A 157 -2.24 -26.27 -13.43
CA ILE A 157 -2.10 -27.18 -14.58
C ILE A 157 -3.43 -27.77 -15.07
N THR A 158 -4.46 -27.85 -14.21
CA THR A 158 -5.73 -28.54 -14.50
C THR A 158 -6.95 -27.64 -14.52
N LYS A 159 -6.84 -26.41 -14.00
CA LYS A 159 -7.97 -25.48 -13.86
C LYS A 159 -7.55 -24.08 -14.29
N SER A 160 -8.46 -23.35 -14.91
CA SER A 160 -8.29 -21.94 -15.24
C SER A 160 -9.61 -21.24 -14.99
N ASP A 161 -9.54 -20.12 -14.29
CA ASP A 161 -10.65 -19.21 -14.06
C ASP A 161 -10.29 -17.86 -14.69
N ASP A 162 -11.17 -17.35 -15.55
CA ASP A 162 -11.00 -16.08 -16.25
C ASP A 162 -12.06 -15.08 -15.79
N TYR A 163 -11.62 -13.92 -15.34
CA TYR A 163 -12.45 -12.85 -14.80
C TYR A 163 -12.17 -11.55 -15.54
N GLU A 164 -13.21 -10.76 -15.78
CA GLU A 164 -13.12 -9.42 -16.36
C GLU A 164 -14.09 -8.51 -15.62
N ARG A 165 -13.70 -7.26 -15.39
CA ARG A 165 -14.55 -6.23 -14.81
C ARG A 165 -14.20 -4.86 -15.36
N ASP A 166 -15.20 -4.17 -15.87
CA ASP A 166 -15.09 -2.75 -16.23
C ASP A 166 -15.57 -1.83 -15.09
N THR A 167 -14.94 -0.67 -14.98
CA THR A 167 -15.36 0.42 -14.10
C THR A 167 -15.23 1.74 -14.84
N THR A 168 -16.31 2.53 -14.86
CA THR A 168 -16.29 3.89 -15.46
C THR A 168 -16.59 4.90 -14.37
N GLY A 169 -15.75 5.94 -14.26
CA GLY A 169 -15.92 6.97 -13.25
C GLY A 169 -16.02 8.38 -13.82
N LEU A 170 -16.82 9.21 -13.16
CA LEU A 170 -16.99 10.63 -13.44
C LEU A 170 -16.65 11.41 -12.17
N TYR A 171 -15.83 12.46 -12.27
CA TYR A 171 -15.44 13.24 -11.10
C TYR A 171 -15.46 14.75 -11.34
N LEU A 172 -15.66 15.48 -10.25
CA LEU A 172 -15.56 16.94 -10.17
C LEU A 172 -14.90 17.33 -8.85
N THR A 173 -13.97 18.27 -8.90
CA THR A 173 -13.25 18.82 -7.76
C THR A 173 -13.23 20.34 -7.84
N GLY A 174 -13.32 21.01 -6.71
CA GLY A 174 -13.15 22.46 -6.60
C GLY A 174 -12.32 22.80 -5.37
N GLN A 175 -11.40 23.74 -5.52
CA GLN A 175 -10.63 24.33 -4.45
C GLN A 175 -10.68 25.85 -4.59
N GLN A 176 -10.82 26.58 -3.49
CA GLN A 176 -10.74 28.04 -3.48
C GLN A 176 -10.18 28.58 -2.19
N GLN A 177 -9.22 29.50 -2.30
CA GLN A 177 -8.78 30.32 -1.19
C GLN A 177 -9.58 31.64 -1.14
N ILE A 178 -10.19 31.93 0.01
CA ILE A 178 -10.95 33.15 0.31
C ILE A 178 -10.35 33.76 1.56
N SER A 179 -9.56 34.84 1.38
CA SER A 179 -8.78 35.42 2.48
C SER A 179 -7.82 34.37 3.06
N ASN A 180 -7.97 34.06 4.35
CA ASN A 180 -7.20 33.10 5.12
C ASN A 180 -7.92 31.75 5.28
N VAL A 181 -8.95 31.50 4.47
CA VAL A 181 -9.70 30.24 4.47
C VAL A 181 -9.57 29.56 3.11
N THR A 182 -9.11 28.30 3.11
CA THR A 182 -9.08 27.45 1.92
C THR A 182 -10.21 26.44 2.02
N LEU A 183 -11.06 26.37 1.00
CA LEU A 183 -12.17 25.44 0.91
C LEU A 183 -11.93 24.46 -0.23
N GLU A 184 -12.22 23.19 0.02
CA GLU A 184 -12.13 22.11 -0.95
C GLU A 184 -13.39 21.27 -0.93
N ALA A 185 -13.84 20.86 -2.12
CA ALA A 185 -14.93 19.94 -2.31
C ALA A 185 -14.67 19.05 -3.52
N SER A 186 -15.00 17.78 -3.41
CA SER A 186 -14.92 16.84 -4.53
C SER A 186 -16.03 15.82 -4.46
N GLY A 187 -16.43 15.33 -5.62
CA GLY A 187 -17.44 14.30 -5.78
C GLY A 187 -17.09 13.42 -6.97
N ARG A 188 -17.39 12.14 -6.85
CA ARG A 188 -17.16 11.14 -7.87
C ARG A 188 -18.27 10.11 -7.87
N GLU A 189 -18.64 9.67 -9.07
CA GLU A 189 -19.56 8.57 -9.28
C GLU A 189 -18.86 7.47 -10.10
N ASP A 190 -18.82 6.25 -9.60
CA ASP A 190 -18.22 5.09 -10.25
C ASP A 190 -19.30 4.05 -10.59
N HIS A 191 -19.39 3.65 -11.85
CA HIS A 191 -20.17 2.50 -12.30
C HIS A 191 -19.25 1.28 -12.42
N ASP A 192 -19.31 0.41 -11.43
CA ASP A 192 -18.68 -0.91 -11.43
C ASP A 192 -19.62 -1.90 -12.13
N GLU A 193 -19.13 -2.64 -13.13
CA GLU A 193 -19.95 -3.59 -13.90
C GLU A 193 -20.69 -4.61 -13.02
N GLN A 194 -20.09 -5.04 -11.91
CA GLN A 194 -20.69 -6.00 -10.99
C GLN A 194 -21.57 -5.32 -9.94
N PHE A 195 -21.10 -4.21 -9.36
CA PHE A 195 -21.70 -3.62 -8.16
C PHE A 195 -22.60 -2.41 -8.45
N GLY A 196 -22.61 -1.93 -9.69
CA GLY A 196 -23.42 -0.80 -10.14
C GLY A 196 -22.81 0.54 -9.76
N TRP A 197 -23.68 1.54 -9.56
CA TRP A 197 -23.30 2.92 -9.29
C TRP A 197 -22.97 3.16 -7.81
N HIS A 198 -21.83 3.79 -7.54
CA HIS A 198 -21.36 4.20 -6.23
C HIS A 198 -20.85 5.65 -6.22
N GLY A 199 -21.50 6.49 -5.42
CA GLY A 199 -21.14 7.89 -5.25
C GLY A 199 -20.29 8.14 -4.01
N THR A 200 -19.19 8.86 -4.17
CA THR A 200 -18.33 9.33 -3.07
C THR A 200 -18.09 10.83 -3.14
N TRP A 201 -17.86 11.44 -1.99
CA TRP A 201 -17.59 12.87 -1.91
C TRP A 201 -16.74 13.20 -0.71
N GLN A 202 -16.03 14.33 -0.79
CA GLN A 202 -15.13 14.80 0.25
C GLN A 202 -15.20 16.33 0.29
N THR A 203 -15.17 16.90 1.50
CA THR A 203 -15.04 18.34 1.72
C THR A 203 -14.00 18.61 2.78
N ALA A 204 -13.26 19.71 2.61
CA ALA A 204 -12.30 20.18 3.59
C ALA A 204 -12.33 21.70 3.69
N ALA A 205 -11.99 22.20 4.88
CA ALA A 205 -11.78 23.60 5.15
C ALA A 205 -10.49 23.76 5.96
N GLY A 206 -9.59 24.61 5.48
CA GLY A 206 -8.41 25.09 6.20
C GLY A 206 -8.61 26.56 6.56
N TRP A 207 -8.33 26.93 7.80
CA TRP A 207 -8.39 28.32 8.27
C TRP A 207 -7.06 28.70 8.92
N GLU A 208 -6.32 29.58 8.26
CA GLU A 208 -5.15 30.24 8.82
C GLU A 208 -5.60 31.36 9.77
N PHE A 209 -5.79 31.03 11.04
CA PHE A 209 -6.36 31.95 12.01
C PHE A 209 -5.33 32.97 12.53
N ILE A 210 -4.04 32.63 12.45
CA ILE A 210 -2.87 33.48 12.71
C ILE A 210 -1.81 33.11 11.67
N ASP A 211 -0.99 34.06 11.24
CA ASP A 211 0.13 33.84 10.31
C ASP A 211 0.99 32.64 10.75
N GLY A 212 1.07 31.62 9.88
CA GLY A 212 1.80 30.39 10.15
C GLY A 212 1.09 29.38 11.06
N TYR A 213 -0.19 29.56 11.39
CA TYR A 213 -1.01 28.60 12.14
C TYR A 213 -2.36 28.34 11.45
N GLN A 214 -2.61 27.08 11.12
CA GLN A 214 -3.78 26.66 10.38
C GLN A 214 -4.56 25.59 11.14
N ALA A 215 -5.88 25.75 11.21
CA ALA A 215 -6.81 24.71 11.64
C ALA A 215 -7.47 24.07 10.42
N THR A 216 -7.57 22.75 10.39
CA THR A 216 -8.17 21.99 9.29
C THR A 216 -9.31 21.11 9.78
N LEU A 217 -10.36 20.99 8.97
CA LEU A 217 -11.45 20.05 9.16
C LEU A 217 -11.77 19.43 7.81
N SER A 218 -11.84 18.10 7.76
CA SER A 218 -12.25 17.37 6.56
C SER A 218 -13.28 16.29 6.90
N TYR A 219 -14.15 16.01 5.95
CA TYR A 219 -15.08 14.89 5.98
C TYR A 219 -15.14 14.27 4.58
N GLY A 220 -15.22 12.94 4.50
CA GLY A 220 -15.40 12.28 3.22
C GLY A 220 -15.98 10.89 3.33
N THR A 221 -16.46 10.39 2.21
CA THR A 221 -16.85 9.00 2.02
C THR A 221 -15.92 8.31 1.05
N SER A 222 -15.81 6.99 1.16
CA SER A 222 -15.12 6.16 0.19
C SER A 222 -15.80 4.81 0.04
N PHE A 223 -15.51 4.09 -1.04
CA PHE A 223 -15.90 2.70 -1.20
C PHE A 223 -14.75 1.89 -1.80
N LEU A 224 -14.80 0.58 -1.62
CA LEU A 224 -13.87 -0.38 -2.20
C LEU A 224 -14.64 -1.61 -2.65
N SER A 225 -14.76 -1.80 -3.97
CA SER A 225 -15.26 -3.05 -4.53
C SER A 225 -14.37 -4.23 -4.12
N PRO A 226 -14.94 -5.43 -3.86
CA PRO A 226 -14.15 -6.66 -3.68
C PRO A 226 -13.15 -6.86 -4.83
N SER A 227 -11.98 -7.40 -4.52
CA SER A 227 -11.06 -7.83 -5.59
C SER A 227 -11.67 -8.99 -6.38
N LEU A 228 -11.21 -9.21 -7.63
CA LEU A 228 -11.69 -10.31 -8.48
C LEU A 228 -11.56 -11.68 -7.78
N GLY A 229 -10.44 -11.91 -7.07
CA GLY A 229 -10.24 -13.14 -6.30
C GLY A 229 -11.15 -13.28 -5.07
N GLN A 230 -11.47 -12.17 -4.38
CA GLN A 230 -12.45 -12.20 -3.28
C GLN A 230 -13.86 -12.49 -3.79
N GLN A 231 -14.22 -11.88 -4.92
CA GLN A 231 -15.54 -11.97 -5.53
C GLN A 231 -15.81 -13.36 -6.09
N TYR A 232 -14.91 -13.86 -6.94
CA TYR A 232 -15.11 -15.09 -7.70
C TYR A 232 -14.48 -16.33 -7.06
N GLY A 233 -13.78 -16.16 -5.93
CA GLY A 233 -13.11 -17.25 -5.25
C GLY A 233 -11.85 -17.71 -5.98
N ALA A 234 -11.39 -18.91 -5.64
CA ALA A 234 -10.19 -19.50 -6.19
C ALA A 234 -10.30 -21.03 -6.18
N ALA A 235 -10.78 -21.59 -7.30
CA ALA A 235 -10.96 -23.03 -7.46
C ALA A 235 -9.63 -23.79 -7.58
N ARG A 236 -8.52 -23.08 -7.82
CA ARG A 236 -7.16 -23.61 -7.81
C ARG A 236 -6.74 -24.22 -6.47
N PHE A 237 -7.32 -23.74 -5.36
CA PHE A 237 -7.07 -24.29 -4.02
C PHE A 237 -7.95 -25.50 -3.70
N ALA A 238 -8.77 -25.97 -4.64
CA ALA A 238 -9.55 -27.17 -4.44
C ALA A 238 -8.66 -28.40 -4.36
N SER A 239 -8.96 -29.29 -3.43
CA SER A 239 -8.27 -30.56 -3.25
C SER A 239 -9.29 -31.66 -2.95
N ILE A 240 -8.81 -32.89 -2.72
CA ILE A 240 -9.67 -33.98 -2.24
C ILE A 240 -10.34 -33.67 -0.89
N TYR A 241 -9.82 -32.68 -0.14
CA TYR A 241 -10.31 -32.28 1.18
C TYR A 241 -11.28 -31.10 1.15
N GLY A 242 -11.54 -30.48 0.00
CA GLY A 242 -12.50 -29.37 -0.10
C GLY A 242 -12.53 -28.65 -1.45
N PRO A 243 -13.59 -27.87 -1.71
CA PRO A 243 -13.82 -27.24 -3.01
C PRO A 243 -12.92 -26.03 -3.32
N GLY A 244 -11.97 -25.69 -2.44
CA GLY A 244 -11.16 -24.47 -2.54
C GLY A 244 -11.84 -23.28 -1.89
N ILE A 245 -11.60 -22.08 -2.42
CA ILE A 245 -12.30 -20.86 -1.98
C ILE A 245 -13.49 -20.64 -2.92
N ALA A 246 -14.71 -20.68 -2.37
CA ALA A 246 -15.93 -20.49 -3.13
C ALA A 246 -16.18 -19.00 -3.41
N ALA A 247 -16.73 -18.71 -4.60
CA ALA A 247 -17.29 -17.41 -4.93
C ALA A 247 -18.44 -17.06 -3.98
N ASN A 248 -18.55 -15.79 -3.59
CA ASN A 248 -19.70 -15.29 -2.86
C ASN A 248 -20.39 -14.18 -3.66
N PRO A 249 -21.50 -14.50 -4.38
CA PRO A 249 -22.20 -13.52 -5.20
C PRO A 249 -22.92 -12.44 -4.37
N ASN A 250 -23.02 -12.61 -3.04
CA ASN A 250 -23.66 -11.66 -2.14
C ASN A 250 -22.67 -10.67 -1.49
N LEU A 251 -21.38 -10.70 -1.88
CA LEU A 251 -20.42 -9.72 -1.39
C LEU A 251 -20.86 -8.31 -1.77
N LYS A 252 -20.66 -7.39 -0.83
CA LYS A 252 -20.85 -5.96 -1.03
C LYS A 252 -19.51 -5.25 -0.99
N PRO A 253 -19.37 -4.10 -1.68
CA PRO A 253 -18.26 -3.19 -1.46
C PRO A 253 -18.14 -2.77 0.01
N GLU A 254 -16.89 -2.61 0.46
CA GLU A 254 -16.60 -1.95 1.72
C GLU A 254 -16.88 -0.46 1.55
N GLU A 255 -17.51 0.18 2.53
CA GLU A 255 -17.80 1.62 2.50
C GLU A 255 -17.21 2.29 3.72
N SER A 256 -16.71 3.51 3.59
CA SER A 256 -16.21 4.26 4.74
C SER A 256 -16.74 5.68 4.81
N LYS A 257 -16.84 6.17 6.04
CA LYS A 257 -17.07 7.57 6.39
C LYS A 257 -15.96 8.01 7.31
N GLN A 258 -15.33 9.12 6.96
CA GLN A 258 -14.15 9.60 7.67
C GLN A 258 -14.24 11.09 7.93
N TRP A 259 -13.77 11.48 9.11
CA TRP A 259 -13.45 12.87 9.40
C TRP A 259 -12.08 12.99 10.06
N GLU A 260 -11.43 14.11 9.79
CA GLU A 260 -10.17 14.51 10.41
C GLU A 260 -10.26 15.98 10.81
N ILE A 261 -9.79 16.27 12.02
CA ILE A 261 -9.54 17.63 12.49
C ILE A 261 -8.05 17.79 12.77
N GLY A 262 -7.47 18.90 12.35
CA GLY A 262 -6.05 19.18 12.52
C GLY A 262 -5.78 20.61 12.97
N ILE A 263 -4.65 20.78 13.61
CA ILE A 263 -4.01 22.08 13.82
C ILE A 263 -2.53 21.92 13.48
N GLU A 264 -1.99 22.84 12.71
CA GLU A 264 -0.60 22.86 12.28
C GLU A 264 -0.04 24.27 12.38
N GLY A 265 1.27 24.38 12.47
CA GLY A 265 1.93 25.67 12.38
C GLY A 265 3.42 25.64 12.63
N VAL A 266 4.00 26.83 12.50
CA VAL A 266 5.44 27.06 12.71
C VAL A 266 5.64 27.90 13.97
N THR A 267 6.28 27.31 14.98
CA THR A 267 6.60 27.96 16.25
C THR A 267 8.11 28.05 16.44
N GLY A 268 8.69 29.22 16.12
CA GLY A 268 10.15 29.39 16.10
C GLY A 268 10.76 28.59 14.94
N THR A 269 11.59 27.60 15.23
CA THR A 269 12.17 26.68 14.23
C THR A 269 11.45 25.34 14.14
N LEU A 270 10.39 25.14 14.93
CA LEU A 270 9.59 23.91 14.94
C LEU A 270 8.40 24.07 13.98
N ASP A 271 8.37 23.26 12.93
CA ASP A 271 7.19 23.01 12.11
C ASP A 271 6.48 21.77 12.65
N TRP A 272 5.18 21.88 12.97
CA TRP A 272 4.45 20.80 13.62
C TRP A 272 2.99 20.72 13.17
N ARG A 273 2.43 19.51 13.30
CA ARG A 273 1.00 19.24 13.10
C ARG A 273 0.48 18.28 14.16
N LEU A 274 -0.72 18.52 14.65
CA LEU A 274 -1.51 17.59 15.44
C LEU A 274 -2.83 17.34 14.73
N SER A 275 -3.16 16.08 14.47
CA SER A 275 -4.47 15.69 13.94
C SER A 275 -5.14 14.60 14.75
N GLY A 276 -6.46 14.62 14.72
CA GLY A 276 -7.32 13.58 15.25
C GLY A 276 -8.31 13.14 14.20
N TYR A 277 -8.49 11.84 14.07
CA TYR A 277 -9.32 11.27 13.02
C TYR A 277 -10.22 10.16 13.55
N ARG A 278 -11.32 9.97 12.84
CA ARG A 278 -12.25 8.85 13.06
C ARG A 278 -12.76 8.33 11.73
N TYR A 279 -12.56 7.04 11.51
CA TYR A 279 -12.98 6.31 10.34
C TYR A 279 -13.98 5.24 10.76
N GLU A 280 -15.16 5.27 10.18
CA GLU A 280 -16.14 4.18 10.26
C GLU A 280 -16.09 3.41 8.95
N ILE A 281 -15.84 2.11 9.01
CA ILE A 281 -15.79 1.22 7.85
C ILE A 281 -16.94 0.22 7.98
N GLN A 282 -17.78 0.12 6.98
CA GLN A 282 -18.90 -0.81 6.89
C GLN A 282 -18.63 -1.88 5.84
N ASN A 283 -19.36 -3.00 5.97
CA ASN A 283 -19.23 -4.15 5.08
C ASN A 283 -17.81 -4.71 4.97
N LEU A 284 -16.97 -4.67 6.03
CA LEU A 284 -15.62 -5.24 5.97
C LEU A 284 -15.65 -6.67 5.44
N ILE A 285 -14.79 -6.97 4.46
CA ILE A 285 -14.64 -8.28 3.85
C ILE A 285 -13.62 -9.07 4.66
N ASP A 286 -13.99 -10.28 5.04
CA ASP A 286 -13.13 -11.19 5.78
C ASP A 286 -13.36 -12.62 5.29
N TYR A 287 -12.37 -13.48 5.54
CA TYR A 287 -12.37 -14.86 5.08
C TYR A 287 -12.89 -15.77 6.18
N LYS A 288 -13.96 -16.54 5.91
CA LYS A 288 -14.54 -17.47 6.87
C LYS A 288 -14.83 -18.83 6.24
N SER A 289 -14.75 -19.87 7.08
CA SER A 289 -15.27 -21.20 6.76
C SER A 289 -16.68 -21.32 7.32
N ILE A 290 -17.69 -21.39 6.45
CA ILE A 290 -19.10 -21.57 6.83
C ILE A 290 -19.58 -22.89 6.23
N ASN A 291 -20.08 -23.79 7.07
CA ASN A 291 -20.54 -25.12 6.65
C ASN A 291 -19.50 -25.89 5.81
N ASN A 292 -18.22 -25.84 6.22
CA ASN A 292 -17.07 -26.41 5.50
C ASN A 292 -16.82 -25.82 4.10
N VAL A 293 -17.39 -24.65 3.80
CA VAL A 293 -17.11 -23.88 2.59
C VAL A 293 -16.33 -22.63 2.98
N ASN A 294 -15.10 -22.54 2.47
CA ASN A 294 -14.26 -21.38 2.61
C ASN A 294 -14.70 -20.30 1.63
N GLN A 295 -15.00 -19.11 2.10
CA GLN A 295 -15.46 -18.00 1.26
C GLN A 295 -15.17 -16.65 1.92
N TYR A 296 -15.14 -15.60 1.12
CA TYR A 296 -15.14 -14.24 1.60
C TYR A 296 -16.56 -13.78 1.90
N ILE A 297 -16.77 -13.13 3.05
CA ILE A 297 -18.06 -12.56 3.44
C ILE A 297 -17.87 -11.18 4.05
N ASN A 298 -18.92 -10.35 4.02
CA ASN A 298 -18.93 -9.11 4.79
C ASN A 298 -19.20 -9.42 6.28
N VAL A 299 -18.27 -9.10 7.18
CA VAL A 299 -18.27 -9.49 8.61
C VAL A 299 -18.71 -8.40 9.60
N LYS A 300 -19.29 -7.30 9.07
CA LYS A 300 -19.76 -6.07 9.77
C LYS A 300 -18.63 -5.06 10.08
N SER A 301 -18.98 -3.96 10.76
CA SER A 301 -18.24 -2.69 10.72
C SER A 301 -17.09 -2.57 11.72
N ALA A 302 -16.16 -1.66 11.46
CA ALA A 302 -15.13 -1.26 12.40
C ALA A 302 -15.02 0.26 12.50
N THR A 303 -14.75 0.74 13.71
CA THR A 303 -14.41 2.12 13.98
C THR A 303 -12.93 2.25 14.35
N ILE A 304 -12.20 3.06 13.59
CA ILE A 304 -10.81 3.42 13.87
C ILE A 304 -10.78 4.87 14.35
N LYS A 305 -10.22 5.10 15.54
CA LYS A 305 -9.96 6.44 16.07
C LYS A 305 -8.47 6.61 16.29
N GLY A 306 -7.92 7.77 15.98
CA GLY A 306 -6.52 8.02 16.23
C GLY A 306 -6.15 9.47 16.42
N LEU A 307 -4.93 9.65 16.90
CA LEU A 307 -4.24 10.92 17.06
C LEU A 307 -2.86 10.77 16.44
N GLU A 308 -2.43 11.79 15.71
CA GLU A 308 -1.10 11.86 15.15
C GLU A 308 -0.50 13.23 15.43
N TRP A 309 0.75 13.23 15.88
CA TRP A 309 1.56 14.44 16.00
C TRP A 309 2.81 14.27 15.17
N THR A 310 3.13 15.26 14.35
CA THR A 310 4.39 15.35 13.62
C THR A 310 5.11 16.63 13.99
N GLY A 311 6.44 16.58 14.02
CA GLY A 311 7.28 17.74 14.26
C GLY A 311 8.62 17.62 13.55
N ASN A 312 9.02 18.69 12.88
CA ASN A 312 10.30 18.86 12.22
C ASN A 312 11.03 20.05 12.82
N ILE A 313 12.28 19.86 13.21
CA ILE A 313 13.13 20.94 13.73
C ILE A 313 14.58 20.71 13.31
N THR A 314 15.26 21.79 12.94
CA THR A 314 16.71 21.74 12.67
C THR A 314 17.47 22.32 13.86
N THR A 315 18.43 21.57 14.41
CA THR A 315 19.36 22.05 15.45
C THR A 315 20.80 21.99 14.97
N GLY A 316 21.37 23.16 14.62
CA GLY A 316 22.69 23.22 14.02
C GLY A 316 22.73 22.48 12.67
N PRO A 317 23.64 21.50 12.47
CA PRO A 317 23.73 20.72 11.22
C PRO A 317 22.80 19.49 11.21
N ILE A 318 21.91 19.34 12.20
CA ILE A 318 21.08 18.14 12.39
C ILE A 318 19.61 18.49 12.14
N GLU A 319 18.95 17.72 11.29
CA GLU A 319 17.50 17.74 11.12
C GLU A 319 16.86 16.62 11.94
N HIS A 320 15.79 16.95 12.63
CA HIS A 320 15.02 16.06 13.49
C HIS A 320 13.62 15.96 12.93
N ARG A 321 13.15 14.73 12.69
CA ARG A 321 11.75 14.46 12.30
C ARG A 321 11.14 13.44 13.24
N LEU A 322 10.11 13.84 13.98
CA LEU A 322 9.42 13.00 14.95
C LEU A 322 7.94 12.83 14.54
N THR A 323 7.47 11.58 14.55
CA THR A 323 6.06 11.22 14.41
C THR A 323 5.64 10.41 15.63
N LEU A 324 4.57 10.84 16.29
CA LEU A 324 3.90 10.14 17.38
C LEU A 324 2.50 9.77 16.93
N GLN A 325 2.16 8.48 16.99
CA GLN A 325 0.86 8.01 16.55
C GLN A 325 0.20 7.17 17.63
N TYR A 326 -1.07 7.46 17.89
CA TYR A 326 -1.95 6.62 18.68
C TYR A 326 -3.16 6.20 17.85
N VAL A 327 -3.46 4.90 17.83
CA VAL A 327 -4.61 4.35 17.11
C VAL A 327 -5.37 3.36 17.99
N ASN A 328 -6.70 3.43 17.92
CA ASN A 328 -7.62 2.52 18.58
C ASN A 328 -8.59 1.95 17.52
N PRO A 329 -8.17 0.89 16.81
CA PRO A 329 -8.97 0.25 15.77
C PRO A 329 -9.83 -0.86 16.39
N ARG A 330 -11.15 -0.73 16.36
CA ARG A 330 -12.05 -1.70 16.99
C ARG A 330 -13.11 -2.21 16.03
N ASP A 331 -13.41 -3.49 16.16
CA ASP A 331 -14.59 -4.13 15.61
C ASP A 331 -15.82 -3.63 16.37
N ASP A 332 -16.84 -3.14 15.65
CA ASP A 332 -17.99 -2.48 16.28
C ASP A 332 -18.97 -3.49 16.93
N GLU A 333 -18.91 -4.77 16.56
CA GLU A 333 -19.78 -5.80 17.12
C GLU A 333 -19.25 -6.36 18.43
N THR A 334 -17.94 -6.62 18.46
CA THR A 334 -17.27 -7.32 19.56
C THR A 334 -16.51 -6.39 20.49
N ASP A 335 -16.37 -5.11 20.14
CA ASP A 335 -15.48 -4.11 20.75
C ASP A 335 -14.01 -4.57 20.82
N LYS A 336 -13.62 -5.63 20.10
CA LYS A 336 -12.23 -6.12 20.14
C LYS A 336 -11.32 -5.23 19.30
N VAL A 337 -10.08 -5.09 19.75
CA VAL A 337 -9.04 -4.42 18.97
C VAL A 337 -8.75 -5.27 17.73
N LEU A 338 -8.78 -4.64 16.55
CA LEU A 338 -8.45 -5.32 15.30
C LEU A 338 -7.00 -5.85 15.35
N TYR A 339 -6.80 -7.07 14.85
CA TYR A 339 -5.50 -7.73 14.87
C TYR A 339 -4.42 -6.94 14.10
N ARG A 340 -3.17 -7.20 14.49
CA ARG A 340 -1.90 -6.75 13.88
C ARG A 340 -1.66 -5.23 13.88
N ARG A 341 -2.52 -4.46 14.55
CA ARG A 341 -2.40 -3.00 14.65
C ARG A 341 -1.85 -2.60 16.02
N ALA A 342 -0.64 -2.04 16.03
CA ALA A 342 -0.04 -1.50 17.25
C ALA A 342 -0.72 -0.19 17.63
N LYS A 343 -1.15 -0.06 18.89
CA LYS A 343 -1.87 1.15 19.34
C LYS A 343 -0.99 2.40 19.42
N GLN A 344 0.30 2.21 19.61
CA GLN A 344 1.27 3.29 19.81
C GLN A 344 2.41 3.07 18.84
N GLN A 345 2.79 4.10 18.10
CA GLN A 345 3.95 4.08 17.22
C GLN A 345 4.74 5.37 17.39
N VAL A 346 6.06 5.25 17.37
CA VAL A 346 6.98 6.38 17.34
C VAL A 346 7.91 6.17 16.17
N LYS A 347 8.12 7.22 15.37
CA LYS A 347 9.19 7.27 14.38
C LYS A 347 10.02 8.50 14.65
N TYR A 348 11.32 8.34 14.79
CA TYR A 348 12.22 9.47 14.98
C TYR A 348 13.42 9.32 14.05
N GLU A 349 13.64 10.33 13.23
CA GLU A 349 14.72 10.37 12.26
C GLU A 349 15.64 11.54 12.59
N LEU A 350 16.94 11.26 12.58
CA LEU A 350 18.00 12.22 12.74
C LEU A 350 18.87 12.16 11.51
N THR A 351 18.93 13.24 10.75
CA THR A 351 19.82 13.34 9.60
C THR A 351 20.81 14.48 9.79
N GLY A 352 21.99 14.33 9.23
CA GLY A 352 22.98 15.39 9.28
C GLY A 352 24.14 15.15 8.33
N GLN A 353 25.00 16.14 8.24
CA GLN A 353 26.19 16.08 7.41
C GLN A 353 27.42 16.48 8.23
N ALA A 354 28.48 15.68 8.14
CA ALA A 354 29.75 15.95 8.81
C ALA A 354 30.93 15.41 7.99
N TYR A 355 31.94 16.24 7.75
CA TYR A 355 33.18 15.85 7.07
C TYR A 355 32.97 15.18 5.69
N GLY A 356 31.94 15.63 4.95
CA GLY A 356 31.58 15.07 3.63
C GLY A 356 30.76 13.78 3.70
N PHE A 357 30.45 13.26 4.90
CA PHE A 357 29.52 12.17 5.10
C PHE A 357 28.13 12.71 5.38
N GLU A 358 27.13 12.14 4.71
CA GLU A 358 25.73 12.25 5.09
C GLU A 358 25.40 11.05 5.98
N TRP A 359 24.72 11.27 7.10
CA TRP A 359 24.32 10.21 8.01
C TRP A 359 22.84 10.32 8.35
N ASP A 360 22.25 9.15 8.63
CA ASP A 360 20.87 8.98 9.06
C ASP A 360 20.83 7.98 10.23
N VAL A 361 20.13 8.36 11.30
CA VAL A 361 19.76 7.47 12.40
C VAL A 361 18.24 7.46 12.48
N SER A 362 17.68 6.28 12.21
CA SER A 362 16.24 6.06 12.21
C SER A 362 15.85 5.18 13.39
N TYR A 363 14.93 5.66 14.23
CA TYR A 363 14.33 4.94 15.35
C TYR A 363 12.86 4.68 15.08
N GLN A 364 12.41 3.45 15.32
CA GLN A 364 11.01 3.08 15.28
C GLN A 364 10.60 2.31 16.53
N TYR A 365 9.56 2.78 17.21
CA TYR A 365 8.83 2.00 18.21
C TYR A 365 7.53 1.49 17.61
N ILE A 366 7.31 0.19 17.73
CA ILE A 366 6.05 -0.47 17.41
C ILE A 366 5.50 -1.02 18.71
N GLY A 367 4.41 -0.44 19.19
CA GLY A 367 3.79 -0.85 20.44
C GLY A 367 3.22 -2.27 20.41
N GLN A 368 2.67 -2.65 21.56
CA GLN A 368 1.97 -3.93 21.70
C GLN A 368 0.85 -4.05 20.66
N ARG A 369 0.70 -5.25 20.09
CA ARG A 369 -0.38 -5.63 19.18
C ARG A 369 -0.92 -7.01 19.54
N TYR A 370 -2.14 -7.29 19.10
CA TYR A 370 -2.75 -8.61 19.19
C TYR A 370 -2.69 -9.28 17.82
N ASP A 371 -2.59 -10.59 17.79
CA ASP A 371 -2.68 -11.37 16.56
C ASP A 371 -3.54 -12.62 16.78
N ASN A 372 -3.97 -13.25 15.69
CA ASN A 372 -4.64 -14.53 15.71
C ASN A 372 -3.63 -15.63 15.37
N ALA A 373 -3.24 -16.44 16.36
CA ALA A 373 -2.40 -17.60 16.17
C ALA A 373 -3.26 -18.78 15.73
N TYR A 374 -3.06 -19.23 14.49
CA TYR A 374 -3.66 -20.45 13.98
C TYR A 374 -2.76 -21.64 14.30
N ASP A 375 -3.33 -22.64 14.97
CA ASP A 375 -2.68 -23.93 15.18
C ASP A 375 -3.23 -24.92 14.16
N GLU A 376 -2.38 -25.26 13.20
CA GLU A 376 -2.69 -26.19 12.12
C GLU A 376 -2.95 -27.62 12.63
N THR A 377 -2.36 -28.02 13.75
CA THR A 377 -2.49 -29.37 14.30
C THR A 377 -3.85 -29.56 14.95
N SER A 378 -4.31 -28.57 15.71
CA SER A 378 -5.63 -28.59 16.35
C SER A 378 -6.75 -28.01 15.47
N GLY A 379 -6.40 -27.35 14.35
CA GLY A 379 -7.32 -26.61 13.50
C GLY A 379 -7.97 -25.42 14.21
N SER A 380 -7.37 -24.94 15.31
CA SER A 380 -7.96 -23.93 16.17
C SER A 380 -7.21 -22.60 16.12
N SER A 381 -7.90 -21.51 16.44
CA SER A 381 -7.35 -20.16 16.47
C SER A 381 -7.45 -19.59 17.87
N HIS A 382 -6.39 -18.94 18.35
CA HIS A 382 -6.42 -18.21 19.61
C HIS A 382 -5.71 -16.86 19.52
N THR A 383 -6.17 -15.90 20.32
CA THR A 383 -5.56 -14.58 20.36
C THR A 383 -4.22 -14.62 21.11
N VAL A 384 -3.17 -14.10 20.50
CA VAL A 384 -1.86 -13.90 21.11
C VAL A 384 -1.51 -12.42 21.21
N LYS A 385 -0.62 -12.08 22.14
CA LYS A 385 -0.18 -10.72 22.41
C LYS A 385 1.31 -10.59 22.10
N LEU A 386 1.64 -9.78 21.11
CA LEU A 386 3.01 -9.45 20.75
C LEU A 386 3.46 -8.21 21.53
N GLY A 387 4.64 -8.29 22.14
CA GLY A 387 5.24 -7.19 22.89
C GLY A 387 5.57 -5.97 22.00
N GLY A 388 5.76 -4.82 22.64
CA GLY A 388 6.31 -3.65 21.97
C GLY A 388 7.78 -3.86 21.62
N VAL A 389 8.23 -3.27 20.51
CA VAL A 389 9.59 -3.42 20.01
C VAL A 389 10.16 -2.08 19.57
N SER A 390 11.47 -1.92 19.77
CA SER A 390 12.24 -0.76 19.39
C SER A 390 13.29 -1.19 18.37
N LEU A 391 13.28 -0.55 17.22
CA LEU A 391 14.16 -0.82 16.09
C LEU A 391 15.00 0.43 15.80
N TRP A 392 16.23 0.19 15.37
CA TRP A 392 17.20 1.23 15.06
C TRP A 392 17.90 0.89 13.77
N ASP A 393 17.95 1.85 12.86
CA ASP A 393 18.70 1.75 11.61
C ASP A 393 19.76 2.86 11.59
N LEU A 394 20.89 2.56 10.96
CA LEU A 394 21.97 3.52 10.71
C LEU A 394 22.32 3.48 9.23
N ALA A 395 22.34 4.64 8.57
CA ALA A 395 22.83 4.76 7.20
C ALA A 395 23.86 5.88 7.08
N VAL A 396 24.82 5.67 6.18
CA VAL A 396 25.87 6.64 5.85
C VAL A 396 26.04 6.68 4.34
N ALA A 397 26.19 7.87 3.77
CA ALA A 397 26.52 8.09 2.38
C ALA A 397 27.77 8.97 2.24
N TYR A 398 28.58 8.66 1.23
CA TYR A 398 29.79 9.42 0.91
C TYR A 398 29.88 9.65 -0.61
N PRO A 399 29.85 10.92 -1.07
CA PRO A 399 30.12 11.26 -2.46
C PRO A 399 31.62 11.12 -2.73
N VAL A 400 32.02 9.97 -3.28
CA VAL A 400 33.42 9.65 -3.63
C VAL A 400 33.92 10.59 -4.72
N THR A 401 33.05 10.95 -5.67
CA THR A 401 33.29 11.96 -6.71
C THR A 401 32.01 12.78 -6.95
N SER A 402 32.05 13.76 -7.87
CA SER A 402 30.83 14.48 -8.30
C SER A 402 29.78 13.58 -8.94
N ASN A 403 30.19 12.42 -9.44
CA ASN A 403 29.37 11.51 -10.22
C ASN A 403 29.09 10.20 -9.48
N LEU A 404 29.88 9.86 -8.44
CA LEU A 404 29.79 8.58 -7.73
C LEU A 404 29.52 8.80 -6.25
N THR A 405 28.42 8.23 -5.76
CA THR A 405 28.09 8.17 -4.33
C THR A 405 28.00 6.73 -3.87
N VAL A 406 28.66 6.41 -2.76
CA VAL A 406 28.60 5.09 -2.10
C VAL A 406 27.79 5.23 -0.82
N ARG A 407 26.93 4.24 -0.54
CA ARG A 407 26.04 4.23 0.63
C ARG A 407 26.13 2.90 1.36
N GLY A 408 26.18 2.96 2.69
CA GLY A 408 26.08 1.80 3.58
C GLY A 408 24.89 1.95 4.52
N LYS A 409 24.17 0.86 4.78
CA LYS A 409 23.07 0.81 5.75
C LYS A 409 23.22 -0.43 6.65
N ILE A 410 22.96 -0.24 7.94
CA ILE A 410 22.72 -1.31 8.90
C ILE A 410 21.26 -1.21 9.35
N ALA A 411 20.42 -2.16 8.94
CA ALA A 411 19.05 -2.25 9.42
C ALA A 411 18.99 -3.13 10.67
N ASN A 412 18.09 -2.82 11.61
CA ASN A 412 17.97 -3.52 12.89
C ASN A 412 19.33 -3.62 13.60
N LEU A 413 19.95 -2.47 13.85
CA LEU A 413 21.30 -2.28 14.39
C LEU A 413 21.56 -3.09 15.66
N PHE A 414 20.55 -3.32 16.50
CA PHE A 414 20.68 -4.07 17.75
C PHE A 414 20.33 -5.56 17.62
N ASP A 415 20.08 -6.06 16.40
CA ASP A 415 19.70 -7.46 16.13
C ASP A 415 18.51 -7.90 16.98
N LYS A 416 17.49 -7.05 17.05
CA LYS A 416 16.31 -7.32 17.87
C LYS A 416 15.45 -8.37 17.19
N ASP A 417 15.22 -9.50 17.86
CA ASP A 417 14.20 -10.46 17.44
C ASP A 417 12.80 -9.89 17.65
N TYR A 418 12.00 -9.90 16.59
CA TYR A 418 10.60 -9.51 16.61
C TYR A 418 9.81 -10.17 15.47
N GLU A 419 8.48 -10.12 15.57
CA GLU A 419 7.58 -10.72 14.58
C GLU A 419 6.46 -9.74 14.26
N THR A 420 6.25 -9.34 13.01
CA THR A 420 5.09 -8.50 12.68
C THR A 420 3.77 -9.28 12.74
N VAL A 421 3.85 -10.58 12.44
CA VAL A 421 2.78 -11.57 12.58
C VAL A 421 3.32 -12.76 13.35
N TYR A 422 2.52 -13.26 14.28
CA TYR A 422 2.94 -14.33 15.18
C TYR A 422 3.40 -15.57 14.41
N GLY A 423 4.58 -16.09 14.76
CA GLY A 423 5.20 -17.26 14.13
C GLY A 423 5.99 -16.95 12.86
N TYR A 424 5.95 -15.71 12.36
CA TYR A 424 6.72 -15.27 11.20
C TYR A 424 7.94 -14.46 11.64
N GLN A 425 9.11 -15.09 11.54
CA GLN A 425 10.39 -14.45 11.89
C GLN A 425 10.69 -13.30 10.93
N THR A 426 11.11 -12.18 11.51
CA THR A 426 11.62 -11.04 10.74
C THR A 426 13.11 -11.17 10.47
N ALA A 427 13.62 -10.32 9.56
CA ALA A 427 15.06 -10.19 9.40
C ALA A 427 15.68 -9.67 10.71
N GLY A 428 16.77 -10.31 11.12
CA GLY A 428 17.64 -9.78 12.17
C GLY A 428 18.42 -8.56 11.67
N ARG A 429 19.65 -8.38 12.12
CA ARG A 429 20.52 -7.33 11.61
C ARG A 429 20.89 -7.56 10.15
N GLU A 430 20.70 -6.55 9.30
CA GLU A 430 21.06 -6.58 7.88
C GLU A 430 22.08 -5.51 7.53
N TYR A 431 22.97 -5.83 6.58
CA TYR A 431 23.97 -4.90 6.05
C TYR A 431 23.77 -4.74 4.54
N THR A 432 23.67 -3.50 4.09
CA THR A 432 23.49 -3.16 2.68
C THR A 432 24.58 -2.20 2.23
N LEU A 433 25.16 -2.44 1.05
CA LEU A 433 26.09 -1.54 0.38
C LEU A 433 25.56 -1.25 -1.03
N SER A 434 25.52 0.02 -1.42
CA SER A 434 25.10 0.44 -2.76
C SER A 434 25.98 1.56 -3.31
N GLY A 435 26.00 1.70 -4.64
CA GLY A 435 26.70 2.77 -5.34
C GLY A 435 25.84 3.31 -6.48
N SER A 436 25.78 4.63 -6.62
CA SER A 436 25.06 5.30 -7.71
C SER A 436 26.04 6.15 -8.52
N TYR A 437 26.04 5.96 -9.84
CA TYR A 437 26.81 6.78 -10.78
C TYR A 437 25.87 7.62 -11.65
N THR A 438 26.01 8.94 -11.61
CA THR A 438 25.19 9.92 -12.36
C THR A 438 26.11 10.73 -13.27
N PHE A 439 25.71 10.92 -14.54
CA PHE A 439 26.51 11.63 -15.56
C PHE A 439 25.70 12.68 -16.30
#